data_AF-A0A6P0LAR5-F1
#
_entry.id   AF-A0A6P0LAR5-F1
#
_cell.length_a   1.000
_cell.length_b   1.000
_cell.length_c   1.000
_cell.angle_alpha   90.00
_cell.angle_beta   90.00
_cell.angle_gamma   90.00
#
_symmetry.space_group_name_H-M   'P 1'
#
loop_
_entity.id
_entity.type
_entity.pdbx_description
1 polymer ?
#
loop_
_entity_poly.entity_id
_entity_poly.type
_entity_poly.pdbx_seq_one_letter_code
_entity_poly.pdbx_strand_id
1 'polypeptide(L)' 'MMRSGIIRKWIVSPDGKVVVQAESRAFASGEQAKTSQEITVTRDSARSYSRSSSSSVASSTGKNKGAFCSH' A
#
# COMPACT_ATOMS: atom_id res chain seq x y z
N MET A 1 -5.61 23.61 5.13
CA MET A 1 -5.10 22.87 6.30
C MET A 1 -5.13 21.38 5.98
N MET A 2 -4.05 20.65 6.25
CA MET A 2 -3.97 19.21 5.98
C MET A 2 -4.13 18.46 7.30
N ARG A 3 -5.05 17.49 7.35
CA ARG A 3 -5.28 16.65 8.53
C ARG A 3 -4.81 15.24 8.22
N SER A 4 -4.15 14.58 9.16
CA SER A 4 -3.74 13.19 9.03
C SER A 4 -4.12 12.38 10.26
N GLY A 5 -4.58 11.15 10.05
CA GLY A 5 -4.82 10.15 11.10
C GLY A 5 -3.97 8.91 10.84
N ILE A 6 -3.43 8.32 11.91
CA ILE A 6 -2.64 7.09 11.83
C ILE A 6 -3.26 6.04 12.75
N ILE A 7 -3.50 4.84 12.22
CA ILE A 7 -3.92 3.67 12.98
C ILE A 7 -2.81 2.63 12.89
N ARG A 8 -2.40 2.09 14.04
CA ARG A 8 -1.38 1.04 14.15
C ARG A 8 -2.00 -0.18 14.82
N LYS A 9 -1.74 -1.36 14.27
CA LYS A 9 -2.18 -2.63 14.86
C LYS A 9 -1.06 -3.66 14.78
N TRP A 10 -0.86 -4.37 15.88
CA TRP A 10 0.03 -5.52 15.95
C TRP A 10 -0.77 -6.80 15.84
N ILE A 11 -0.29 -7.73 15.03
CA ILE A 11 -0.85 -9.06 14.85
C ILE A 11 0.24 -10.04 15.24
N VAL A 12 -0.01 -10.80 16.30
CA VAL A 12 0.92 -11.78 16.84
C VAL A 12 0.38 -13.17 16.49
N SER A 13 1.23 -14.03 15.94
CA SER A 13 0.86 -15.42 15.70
C SER A 13 0.59 -16.15 17.03
N PRO A 14 -0.25 -17.22 17.04
CA PRO A 14 -0.53 -17.96 18.28
C PRO A 14 0.71 -18.52 18.98
N ASP A 15 1.77 -18.81 18.23
CA ASP A 15 3.06 -19.29 18.75
C ASP A 15 4.02 -18.17 19.17
N GLY A 16 3.64 -16.91 19.02
CA GLY A 16 4.44 -15.72 19.38
C GLY A 16 5.65 -15.45 18.49
N LYS A 17 5.91 -16.26 17.47
CA LYS A 17 7.15 -16.15 16.66
C LYS A 17 7.07 -15.12 15.55
N VAL A 18 5.87 -14.78 15.12
CA VAL A 18 5.64 -13.83 14.03
C VAL A 18 4.88 -12.65 14.57
N VAL A 19 5.48 -11.48 14.43
CA VAL A 19 4.86 -10.21 14.74
C VAL A 19 4.76 -9.40 13.46
N VAL A 20 3.54 -8.96 13.14
CA VAL A 20 3.26 -8.11 12.00
C VAL A 20 2.69 -6.80 12.50
N GLN A 21 3.27 -5.69 12.05
CA GLN A 21 2.72 -4.35 12.22
C GLN A 21 1.95 -3.97 10.98
N ALA A 22 0.67 -3.65 11.14
CA ALA A 22 -0.12 -2.97 10.12
C ALA A 22 -0.26 -1.50 10.52
N GLU A 23 0.13 -0.61 9.61
CA GLU A 23 -0.07 0.83 9.74
C GLU A 23 -0.96 1.33 8.62
N SER A 24 -1.95 2.14 8.96
CA SER A 24 -2.75 2.87 7.98
C SER A 24 -2.68 4.36 8.27
N ARG A 25 -2.33 5.13 7.24
CA ARG A 25 -2.30 6.59 7.27
C ARG A 25 -3.39 7.12 6.37
N ALA A 26 -4.27 7.95 6.92
CA ALA A 26 -5.26 8.67 6.16
C ALA A 26 -4.88 10.15 6.13
N PHE A 27 -4.93 10.76 4.95
CA PHE A 27 -4.67 12.18 4.75
C PHE A 27 -5.93 12.83 4.19
N ALA A 28 -6.30 13.99 4.72
CA ALA A 28 -7.36 14.84 4.21
C ALA A 28 -6.78 16.22 3.90
N SER A 29 -6.97 16.70 2.67
CA SER A 29 -6.51 18.03 2.24
C SER A 29 -7.55 18.75 1.39
N GLY A 30 -7.46 20.08 1.38
CA GLY A 30 -8.35 20.96 0.60
C GLY A 30 -9.59 21.42 1.37
N GLU A 31 -10.30 22.38 0.76
CA GLU A 31 -11.61 22.89 1.21
C GLU A 31 -12.74 21.92 0.84
N GLN A 32 -12.64 21.30 -0.34
CA GLN A 32 -13.31 20.04 -0.64
C GLN A 32 -12.41 18.90 -0.15
N ALA A 33 -12.91 18.06 0.74
CA ALA A 33 -12.14 17.02 1.40
C ALA A 33 -11.64 15.96 0.40
N LYS A 34 -10.42 16.13 -0.12
CA LYS A 34 -9.72 15.07 -0.84
C LYS A 34 -9.06 14.16 0.18
N THR A 35 -9.49 12.91 0.22
CA THR A 35 -8.94 11.88 1.10
C THR A 35 -8.01 10.94 0.33
N SER A 36 -6.83 10.66 0.90
CA SER A 36 -5.96 9.58 0.44
C SER A 36 -5.60 8.67 1.62
N GLN A 37 -5.30 7.40 1.33
CA GLN A 37 -4.95 6.42 2.34
C GLN A 37 -3.74 5.62 1.88
N GLU A 38 -2.77 5.45 2.77
CA GLU A 38 -1.64 4.55 2.61
C GLU A 38 -1.74 3.43 3.65
N ILE A 39 -1.47 2.20 3.23
CA ILE A 39 -1.46 1.02 4.10
C ILE A 39 -0.10 0.35 3.96
N THR A 40 0.57 0.14 5.08
CA THR A 40 1.87 -0.54 5.15
C THR A 40 1.76 -1.72 6.11
N VAL A 41 2.21 -2.89 5.65
CA VAL A 41 2.28 -4.10 6.47
C VAL A 41 3.74 -4.50 6.58
N THR A 42 4.30 -4.34 7.76
CA THR A 42 5.69 -4.66 8.06
C THR A 42 5.70 -5.90 8.94
N ARG A 43 6.22 -7.00 8.40
CA ARG A 43 6.60 -8.14 9.25
C ARG A 43 7.90 -7.77 9.94
N ASP A 44 7.93 -7.85 11.26
CA ASP A 44 9.17 -7.73 12.01
C ASP A 44 9.99 -9.01 11.73
N SER A 45 10.74 -8.96 10.64
CA SER A 45 11.68 -9.98 10.22
C SER A 45 13.03 -9.28 10.26
N ALA A 46 13.98 -9.81 11.00
CA ALA A 46 15.34 -9.27 11.14
C ALA A 46 16.16 -9.23 9.82
N ARG A 47 15.51 -9.26 8.66
CA ARG A 47 16.10 -9.13 7.32
C ARG A 47 15.25 -8.19 6.47
N SER A 48 15.63 -6.92 6.48
CA SER A 48 15.11 -5.88 5.60
C SER A 48 15.35 -6.23 4.14
N TYR A 49 14.29 -6.41 3.37
CA TYR A 49 14.32 -6.19 1.92
C TYR A 49 13.27 -5.12 1.59
N SER A 50 13.74 -3.96 1.15
CA SER A 50 12.87 -2.87 0.70
C SER A 50 12.28 -3.26 -0.66
N ARG A 51 11.04 -3.78 -0.67
CA ARG A 51 10.27 -3.91 -1.92
C ARG A 51 9.49 -2.63 -2.16
N SER A 52 10.13 -1.69 -2.86
CA SER A 52 9.43 -0.57 -3.48
C SER A 52 8.63 -1.09 -4.69
N SER A 53 7.31 -1.19 -4.55
CA SER A 53 6.42 -1.49 -5.68
C SER A 53 5.88 -0.17 -6.25
N SER A 54 6.57 0.36 -7.26
CA SER A 54 6.05 1.45 -8.09
C SER A 54 5.22 0.82 -9.20
N SER A 55 3.89 0.78 -9.05
CA SER A 55 2.98 0.46 -10.16
C SER A 55 2.35 1.74 -10.68
N SER A 56 2.88 2.25 -11.79
CA SER A 56 2.28 3.35 -12.54
C SER A 56 1.29 2.76 -13.54
N VAL A 57 -0.01 2.81 -13.24
CA VAL A 57 -1.05 2.59 -14.26
C VAL A 57 -1.53 3.94 -14.76
N ALA A 58 -1.03 4.34 -15.94
CA ALA A 58 -1.65 5.39 -16.73
C ALA A 58 -2.63 4.73 -17.70
N SER A 59 -3.91 5.08 -17.60
CA SER A 59 -4.96 4.57 -18.50
C SER A 59 -5.42 5.64 -19.49
N SER A 60 -5.95 5.17 -20.63
CA SER A 60 -6.55 5.84 -21.80
C SER A 60 -5.55 6.46 -22.79
N THR A 61 -5.61 6.24 -24.10
CA THR A 61 -6.58 5.61 -25.02
C THR A 61 -5.84 5.31 -26.33
N GLY A 62 -6.06 4.15 -26.99
CA GLY A 62 -5.49 3.93 -28.32
C GLY A 62 -5.58 2.50 -28.88
N LYS A 63 -6.75 2.14 -29.39
CA LYS A 63 -7.00 1.23 -30.54
C LYS A 63 -5.91 0.21 -30.94
N ASN A 64 -6.30 -1.07 -30.78
CA ASN A 64 -6.25 -2.15 -31.79
C ASN A 64 -5.01 -3.08 -31.92
N LYS A 65 -5.36 -4.38 -31.92
CA LYS A 65 -4.78 -5.56 -32.60
C LYS A 65 -3.58 -6.29 -31.98
N GLY A 66 -3.83 -7.56 -31.65
CA GLY A 66 -2.83 -8.63 -31.73
C GLY A 66 -2.54 -9.31 -30.40
N ALA A 67 -3.38 -10.27 -30.00
CA ALA A 67 -2.99 -11.25 -29.00
C ALA A 67 -2.01 -12.26 -29.63
N PHE A 68 -0.79 -12.33 -29.09
CA PHE A 68 0.08 -13.50 -29.23
C PHE A 68 0.66 -13.79 -27.85
N CYS A 69 0.24 -14.91 -27.26
CA CYS A 69 0.89 -15.52 -26.10
C CYS A 69 1.92 -16.54 -26.61
N SER A 70 3.08 -16.62 -25.96
CA SER A 70 4.00 -17.76 -26.08
C SER A 70 4.71 -17.95 -24.74
N HIS A 71 5.00 -19.23 -24.47
CA HIS A 71 5.29 -19.91 -23.20
C HIS A 71 6.43 -19.35 -22.36
#